data_AF-A0A8H7HQA2-F1
#
_entry.id   AF-A0A8H7HQA2-F1
#
_cell.length_a   1.000
_cell.length_b   1.000
_cell.length_c   1.000
_cell.angle_alpha   90.00
_cell.angle_beta   90.00
_cell.angle_gamma   90.00
#
_symmetry.space_group_name_H-M   'P 1'
#
loop_
_entity.id
_entity.type
_entity.pdbx_description
1 polymer ?
#
loop_
_entity_poly.entity_id
_entity_poly.type
_entity_poly.pdbx_seq_one_letter_code
_entity_poly.pdbx_strand_id
1 'polypeptide(L)'
;MASENRRWNRFSDGSFAKVMSLPAYLRMVMEFHDHLDAHHSIEEVYVFPVLAQKMPNFADNERHKNSHKVIHSGLDKLKDLVAGWKAEPTTFSPDTLRSCLDEFKTPLFKHLSEEVRDLSGENLKKYYTLEEVDRLPM
;
A
#
# COMPACT_ATOMS: atom_id res chain seq x y z
N MET A 1 5.86 9.11 13.44
CA MET A 1 4.62 8.33 13.34
C MET A 1 3.33 9.16 13.37
N ALA A 2 3.15 10.16 14.26
CA ALA A 2 1.90 10.95 14.29
C ALA A 2 1.72 11.98 13.14
N SER A 3 2.79 12.35 12.42
CA SER A 3 2.75 13.34 11.34
C SER A 3 2.39 12.74 9.96
N GLU A 4 2.77 11.50 9.67
CA GLU A 4 2.52 10.84 8.38
C GLU A 4 1.06 10.35 8.24
N ASN A 5 0.42 9.96 9.35
CA ASN A 5 -1.00 9.61 9.39
C ASN A 5 -1.96 10.76 9.03
N ARG A 6 -1.49 12.02 9.01
CA ARG A 6 -2.34 13.20 8.72
C ARG A 6 -2.71 13.34 7.25
N ARG A 7 -2.13 12.57 6.32
CA ARG A 7 -2.40 12.69 4.88
C ARG A 7 -3.10 11.50 4.23
N TRP A 8 -3.22 10.36 4.94
CA TRP A 8 -3.85 9.13 4.41
C TRP A 8 -5.21 9.38 3.73
N ASN A 9 -6.07 10.13 4.42
CA ASN A 9 -7.43 10.40 4.00
C ASN A 9 -7.60 11.86 3.51
N ARG A 10 -6.53 12.53 3.08
CA ARG A 10 -6.62 13.93 2.63
C ARG A 10 -7.61 14.01 1.46
N PHE A 11 -8.59 14.91 1.58
CA PHE A 11 -9.70 15.11 0.64
C PHE A 11 -10.75 13.99 0.55
N SER A 12 -10.56 12.86 1.23
CA SER A 12 -11.58 11.81 1.30
C SER A 12 -12.84 12.26 2.00
N ASP A 13 -12.79 13.35 2.80
CA ASP A 13 -13.91 14.05 3.44
C ASP A 13 -14.84 14.81 2.47
N GLY A 14 -14.55 14.77 1.17
CA GLY A 14 -15.27 15.52 0.14
C GLY A 14 -14.70 16.93 -0.08
N SER A 15 -13.70 17.35 0.70
CA SER A 15 -13.08 18.68 0.53
C SER A 15 -12.34 18.85 -0.80
N PHE A 16 -12.09 17.78 -1.58
CA PHE A 16 -11.55 17.88 -2.94
C PHE A 16 -12.39 18.81 -3.82
N ALA A 17 -13.71 18.86 -3.62
CA ALA A 17 -14.63 19.63 -4.46
C ALA A 17 -14.34 21.13 -4.43
N LYS A 18 -13.61 21.62 -3.42
CA LYS A 18 -13.18 23.02 -3.32
C LYS A 18 -11.98 23.34 -4.21
N VAL A 19 -11.24 22.34 -4.67
CA VAL A 19 -9.95 22.50 -5.37
C VAL A 19 -9.83 21.72 -6.68
N MET A 20 -10.70 20.74 -6.93
CA MET A 20 -10.71 19.95 -8.16
C MET A 20 -12.08 19.32 -8.45
N SER A 21 -12.30 18.90 -9.70
CA SER A 21 -13.50 18.17 -10.12
C SER A 21 -13.46 16.70 -9.67
N LEU A 22 -14.62 16.05 -9.59
CA LEU A 22 -14.71 14.62 -9.28
C LEU A 22 -13.88 13.75 -10.24
N PRO A 23 -13.91 13.92 -11.58
CA PRO A 23 -13.04 13.14 -12.46
C PRO A 23 -11.55 13.32 -12.19
N ALA A 24 -11.11 14.53 -11.82
CA ALA A 24 -9.72 14.78 -11.45
C ALA A 24 -9.36 14.09 -10.13
N TYR A 25 -10.27 14.13 -9.15
CA TYR A 25 -10.09 13.44 -7.88
C TYR A 25 -10.04 11.92 -8.04
N LEU A 26 -10.93 11.33 -8.83
CA LEU A 26 -10.93 9.89 -9.11
C LEU A 26 -9.66 9.42 -9.83
N ARG A 27 -9.04 10.26 -10.67
CA ARG A 27 -7.72 9.96 -11.24
C ARG A 27 -6.64 9.91 -10.16
N MET A 28 -6.61 10.88 -9.26
CA MET A 28 -5.67 10.89 -8.13
C MET A 28 -5.83 9.66 -7.23
N VAL A 29 -7.07 9.22 -6.99
CA VAL A 29 -7.33 7.97 -6.23
C VAL A 29 -6.77 6.75 -6.97
N MET A 30 -6.92 6.67 -8.29
CA MET A 30 -6.33 5.58 -9.07
C MET A 30 -4.82 5.64 -9.16
N GLU A 31 -4.21 6.82 -9.23
CA GLU A 31 -2.75 6.97 -9.18
C GLU A 31 -2.17 6.42 -7.87
N PHE A 32 -2.85 6.67 -6.74
CA PHE A 32 -2.50 6.05 -5.46
C PHE A 32 -2.65 4.52 -5.50
N HIS A 33 -3.77 4.02 -6.00
CA HIS A 33 -4.01 2.59 -6.17
C HIS A 33 -2.89 1.94 -6.98
N ASP A 34 -2.63 2.44 -8.19
CA ASP A 34 -1.70 1.83 -9.14
C ASP A 34 -0.26 1.86 -8.61
N HIS A 35 0.12 2.93 -7.90
CA HIS A 35 1.44 3.00 -7.27
C HIS A 35 1.61 1.97 -6.15
N LEU A 36 0.59 1.84 -5.28
CA LEU A 36 0.66 0.92 -4.15
C LEU A 36 0.59 -0.54 -4.59
N ASP A 37 -0.25 -0.85 -5.58
CA ASP A 37 -0.37 -2.18 -6.19
C ASP A 37 0.94 -2.59 -6.88
N ALA A 38 1.52 -1.70 -7.69
CA ALA A 38 2.77 -1.96 -8.39
C ALA A 38 3.94 -2.15 -7.40
N HIS A 39 4.01 -1.36 -6.33
CA HIS A 39 5.03 -1.47 -5.29
C HIS A 39 5.03 -2.88 -4.66
N HIS A 40 3.90 -3.32 -4.12
CA HIS A 40 3.80 -4.64 -3.49
C HIS A 40 3.96 -5.78 -4.52
N SER A 41 3.50 -5.58 -5.76
CA SER A 41 3.70 -6.57 -6.84
C SER A 41 5.18 -6.75 -7.17
N ILE A 42 5.96 -5.67 -7.23
CA ILE A 42 7.41 -5.73 -7.44
C ILE A 42 8.08 -6.49 -6.29
N GLU A 43 7.70 -6.18 -5.05
CA GLU A 43 8.23 -6.86 -3.87
C GLU A 43 7.97 -8.36 -3.90
N GLU A 44 6.73 -8.77 -4.18
CA GLU A 44 6.34 -10.19 -4.22
C GLU A 44 7.06 -10.97 -5.32
N VAL A 45 7.25 -10.35 -6.49
CA VAL A 45 7.82 -11.02 -7.67
C VAL A 45 9.35 -11.04 -7.61
N TYR A 46 9.99 -9.95 -7.17
CA TYR A 46 11.43 -9.78 -7.33
C TYR A 46 12.21 -9.69 -6.01
N VAL A 47 11.62 -9.16 -4.94
CA VAL A 47 12.35 -8.84 -3.71
C VAL A 47 12.21 -9.91 -2.64
N PHE A 48 10.98 -10.24 -2.26
CA PHE A 48 10.67 -11.21 -1.21
C PHE A 48 11.23 -12.61 -1.49
N PRO A 49 11.23 -13.14 -2.74
CA PRO A 49 11.85 -14.43 -3.01
C PRO A 49 13.35 -14.47 -2.70
N VAL A 50 14.06 -13.34 -2.86
CA VAL A 50 15.49 -13.24 -2.52
C VAL A 50 15.66 -13.12 -1.00
N LEU A 51 14.89 -12.23 -0.36
CA LEU A 51 14.96 -12.03 1.09
C LEU A 51 14.62 -13.31 1.88
N ALA A 52 13.61 -14.05 1.44
CA ALA A 52 13.12 -15.28 2.07
C ALA A 52 14.18 -16.38 2.21
N GLN A 53 15.26 -16.34 1.41
CA GLN A 53 16.36 -17.30 1.51
C GLN A 53 17.09 -17.23 2.85
N LYS A 54 17.14 -16.04 3.48
CA LYS A 54 17.79 -15.84 4.79
C LYS A 54 16.88 -15.25 5.86
N MET A 55 15.75 -14.67 5.47
CA MET A 55 14.81 -13.99 6.36
C MET A 55 13.42 -14.62 6.22
N PRO A 56 13.09 -15.65 7.03
CA PRO A 56 11.86 -16.44 6.85
C PRO A 56 10.56 -15.65 6.91
N ASN A 57 10.52 -14.50 7.58
CA ASN A 57 9.36 -13.61 7.65
C ASN A 57 8.89 -13.08 6.27
N PHE A 58 9.72 -13.17 5.22
CA PHE A 58 9.38 -12.82 3.84
C PHE A 58 8.92 -14.02 2.98
N ALA A 59 8.91 -15.23 3.54
CA ALA A 59 8.50 -16.43 2.82
C ALA A 59 6.99 -16.46 2.51
N ASP A 60 6.57 -17.49 1.77
CA ASP A 60 5.16 -17.70 1.46
C ASP A 60 4.34 -17.96 2.72
N ASN A 61 3.15 -17.36 2.77
CA ASN A 61 2.23 -17.41 3.91
C ASN A 61 2.79 -16.86 5.22
N GLU A 62 3.86 -16.08 5.14
CA GLU A 62 4.41 -15.35 6.27
C GLU A 62 3.90 -13.92 6.34
N ARG A 63 4.27 -13.25 7.43
CA ARG A 63 3.67 -11.98 7.85
C ARG A 63 3.60 -10.91 6.74
N HIS A 64 4.67 -10.68 5.97
CA HIS A 64 4.68 -9.63 4.93
C HIS A 64 3.69 -9.96 3.80
N LYS A 65 3.79 -11.15 3.21
CA LYS A 65 2.87 -11.59 2.15
C LYS A 65 1.41 -11.70 2.62
N ASN A 66 1.17 -12.07 3.88
CA ASN A 66 -0.19 -12.06 4.42
C ASN A 66 -0.75 -10.64 4.57
N SER A 67 0.08 -9.66 4.91
CA SER A 67 -0.33 -8.25 4.89
C SER A 67 -0.63 -7.78 3.47
N HIS A 68 0.18 -8.15 2.47
CA HIS A 68 -0.09 -7.80 1.06
C HIS A 68 -1.45 -8.31 0.60
N LYS A 69 -1.83 -9.56 0.93
CA LYS A 69 -3.17 -10.10 0.59
C LYS A 69 -4.31 -9.20 1.08
N VAL A 70 -4.19 -8.64 2.29
CA VAL A 70 -5.21 -7.73 2.85
C VAL A 70 -5.20 -6.39 2.11
N ILE A 71 -4.03 -5.88 1.77
CA ILE A 71 -3.87 -4.61 1.04
C ILE A 71 -4.43 -4.74 -0.38
N HIS A 72 -4.03 -5.77 -1.13
CA HIS A 72 -4.54 -6.09 -2.47
C HIS A 72 -6.06 -6.21 -2.48
N SER A 73 -6.64 -6.91 -1.50
CA SER A 73 -8.10 -7.00 -1.38
C SER A 73 -8.78 -5.64 -1.16
N GLY A 74 -8.14 -4.72 -0.43
CA GLY A 74 -8.63 -3.35 -0.26
C GLY A 74 -8.50 -2.52 -1.54
N LEU A 75 -7.42 -2.72 -2.30
CA LEU A 75 -7.16 -2.06 -3.57
C LEU A 75 -8.15 -2.50 -4.67
N ASP A 76 -8.45 -3.80 -4.75
CA ASP A 76 -9.46 -4.34 -5.66
C ASP A 76 -10.83 -3.67 -5.44
N LYS A 77 -11.27 -3.58 -4.18
CA LYS A 77 -12.52 -2.89 -3.83
C LYS A 77 -12.49 -1.40 -4.20
N LEU A 78 -11.37 -0.73 -3.97
CA LEU A 78 -11.20 0.68 -4.31
C LEU A 78 -11.32 0.90 -5.83
N LYS A 79 -10.69 0.03 -6.62
CA LYS A 79 -10.75 0.06 -8.09
C LYS A 79 -12.18 -0.13 -8.60
N ASP A 80 -12.92 -1.09 -8.03
CA ASP A 80 -14.32 -1.34 -8.38
C ASP A 80 -15.21 -0.14 -8.07
N LEU A 81 -15.05 0.49 -6.89
CA LEU A 81 -15.77 1.69 -6.51
C LEU A 81 -15.49 2.86 -7.48
N VAL A 82 -14.22 3.08 -7.83
CA VAL A 82 -13.86 4.14 -8.76
C VAL A 82 -14.40 3.88 -10.17
N ALA A 83 -14.41 2.62 -10.62
CA ALA A 83 -15.04 2.25 -11.89
C ALA A 83 -16.54 2.56 -11.87
N GLY A 84 -17.24 2.22 -10.78
CA GLY A 84 -18.65 2.56 -10.57
C GLY A 84 -18.91 4.08 -10.61
N TRP A 85 -18.13 4.88 -9.88
CA TRP A 85 -18.30 6.33 -9.87
C TRP A 85 -17.91 7.01 -11.20
N LYS A 86 -17.05 6.39 -12.01
CA LYS A 86 -16.80 6.87 -13.38
C LYS A 86 -18.00 6.62 -14.29
N ALA A 87 -18.68 5.48 -14.14
CA ALA A 87 -19.88 5.16 -14.91
C ALA A 87 -21.10 5.99 -14.46
N GLU A 88 -21.27 6.17 -13.15
CA GLU A 88 -22.42 6.83 -12.53
C GLU A 88 -21.97 7.88 -11.49
N PRO A 89 -21.45 9.06 -11.92
CA PRO A 89 -20.82 10.04 -11.02
C PRO A 89 -21.70 10.56 -9.89
N THR A 90 -23.03 10.53 -10.05
CA THR A 90 -23.99 10.94 -9.03
C THR A 90 -24.06 9.99 -7.83
N THR A 91 -23.49 8.79 -7.94
CA THR A 91 -23.43 7.80 -6.86
C THR A 91 -22.18 7.93 -5.98
N PHE A 92 -21.28 8.86 -6.31
CA PHE A 92 -20.07 9.09 -5.52
C PHE A 92 -20.40 9.48 -4.07
N SER A 93 -19.74 8.80 -3.13
CA SER A 93 -19.90 9.01 -1.70
C SER A 93 -18.53 9.13 -1.02
N PRO A 94 -18.22 10.32 -0.44
CA PRO A 94 -17.04 10.48 0.40
C PRO A 94 -16.97 9.48 1.56
N ASP A 95 -18.11 9.15 2.17
CA ASP A 95 -18.18 8.16 3.26
C ASP A 95 -17.78 6.76 2.78
N THR A 96 -18.30 6.33 1.63
CA THR A 96 -17.97 5.02 1.05
C THR A 96 -16.49 4.92 0.69
N LEU A 97 -15.90 5.97 0.13
CA LEU A 97 -14.46 6.03 -0.13
C LEU A 97 -13.66 5.89 1.17
N ARG A 98 -14.02 6.65 2.21
CA ARG A 98 -13.35 6.61 3.52
C ARG A 98 -13.41 5.22 4.14
N SER A 99 -14.59 4.61 4.16
CA SER A 99 -14.78 3.26 4.69
C SER A 99 -13.91 2.26 3.94
N CYS A 100 -13.86 2.32 2.60
CA CYS A 100 -13.00 1.47 1.80
C CYS A 100 -11.51 1.63 2.14
N LEU A 101 -11.02 2.87 2.27
CA LEU A 101 -9.63 3.13 2.63
C LEU A 101 -9.31 2.68 4.06
N ASP A 102 -10.24 2.87 5.00
CA ASP A 102 -10.03 2.51 6.39
C ASP A 102 -9.95 0.98 6.61
N GLU A 103 -10.54 0.16 5.74
CA GLU A 103 -10.47 -1.32 5.81
C GLU A 103 -9.02 -1.84 5.76
N PHE A 104 -8.16 -1.24 4.93
CA PHE A 104 -6.77 -1.69 4.77
C PHE A 104 -5.73 -0.71 5.32
N LYS A 105 -6.16 0.45 5.86
CA LYS A 105 -5.28 1.44 6.48
C LYS A 105 -4.38 0.86 7.57
N THR A 106 -4.97 0.25 8.60
CA THR A 106 -4.21 -0.28 9.74
C THR A 106 -3.28 -1.41 9.31
N PRO A 107 -3.73 -2.41 8.51
CA PRO A 107 -2.84 -3.41 7.91
C PRO A 107 -1.68 -2.79 7.13
N LEU A 108 -1.94 -1.83 6.24
CA LEU A 108 -0.92 -1.17 5.44
C LEU A 108 0.14 -0.47 6.28
N PHE A 109 -0.24 0.44 7.17
CA PHE A 109 0.74 1.19 7.96
C PHE A 109 1.51 0.31 8.94
N LYS A 110 0.88 -0.75 9.45
CA LYS A 110 1.57 -1.75 10.26
C LYS A 110 2.63 -2.47 9.43
N HIS A 111 2.26 -2.97 8.25
CA HIS A 111 3.16 -3.66 7.34
C HIS A 111 4.35 -2.79 6.95
N LEU A 112 4.13 -1.55 6.49
CA LEU A 112 5.19 -0.61 6.15
C LEU A 112 6.16 -0.37 7.32
N SER A 113 5.62 -0.21 8.54
CA SER A 113 6.43 -0.03 9.74
C SER A 113 7.25 -1.27 10.10
N GLU A 114 6.66 -2.45 9.94
CA GLU A 114 7.34 -3.73 10.18
C GLU A 114 8.43 -4.00 9.15
N GLU A 115 8.20 -3.67 7.89
CA GLU A 115 9.16 -3.86 6.80
C GLU A 115 10.37 -2.95 6.93
N VAL A 116 10.15 -1.66 7.20
CA VAL A 116 11.27 -0.73 7.47
C VAL A 116 12.10 -1.20 8.65
N ARG A 117 11.49 -1.73 9.71
CA ARG A 117 12.22 -2.28 10.86
C ARG A 117 13.02 -3.51 10.46
N ASP A 118 12.40 -4.43 9.75
CA ASP A 118 13.00 -5.73 9.42
C ASP A 118 14.09 -5.60 8.35
N LEU A 119 13.97 -4.63 7.43
CA LEU A 119 14.98 -4.27 6.42
C LEU A 119 15.96 -3.18 6.91
N SER A 120 15.87 -2.76 8.17
CA SER A 120 16.87 -1.83 8.73
C SER A 120 18.27 -2.45 8.69
N GLY A 121 19.30 -1.63 8.47
CA GLY A 121 20.70 -2.11 8.43
C GLY A 121 21.10 -2.89 9.68
N GLU A 122 20.60 -2.49 10.86
CA GLU A 122 20.81 -3.18 12.12
C GLU A 122 20.22 -4.60 12.16
N ASN A 123 19.13 -4.85 11.43
CA ASN A 123 18.55 -6.18 11.32
C ASN A 123 19.16 -6.98 10.16
N LEU A 124 19.41 -6.35 9.02
CA LEU A 124 20.02 -6.99 7.85
C LEU A 124 21.40 -7.58 8.15
N LYS A 125 22.24 -6.89 8.94
CA LYS A 125 23.58 -7.40 9.31
C LYS A 125 23.59 -8.73 10.07
N LYS A 126 22.43 -9.18 10.58
CA LYS A 126 22.28 -10.51 11.20
C LYS A 126 22.23 -11.64 10.16
N TYR A 127 21.89 -11.31 8.92
CA TYR A 127 21.60 -12.26 7.84
C TYR A 127 22.52 -12.07 6.63
N TYR A 128 22.95 -10.84 6.36
CA TYR A 128 23.70 -10.45 5.17
C TYR A 128 25.01 -9.76 5.50
N THR A 129 26.01 -10.00 4.67
CA THR A 129 27.21 -9.15 4.56
C THR A 129 26.90 -7.87 3.79
N LEU A 130 27.78 -6.86 3.85
CA LEU A 130 27.57 -5.61 3.12
C LEU A 130 27.54 -5.85 1.61
N GLU A 131 28.43 -6.69 1.09
CA GLU A 131 28.51 -7.04 -0.33
C GLU A 131 27.26 -7.78 -0.84
N GLU A 132 26.57 -8.52 0.03
CA GLU A 132 25.29 -9.15 -0.31
C GLU A 132 24.15 -8.14 -0.31
N VAL A 133 24.13 -7.19 0.63
CA VAL A 133 23.13 -6.11 0.67
C VAL A 133 23.19 -5.27 -0.61
N ASP A 134 24.40 -4.95 -1.10
CA ASP A 134 24.61 -4.21 -2.35
C ASP A 134 24.05 -4.92 -3.61
N ARG A 135 23.73 -6.20 -3.49
CA ARG A 135 23.17 -7.03 -4.59
C ARG A 135 21.70 -7.34 -4.41
N LEU A 136 21.07 -6.90 -3.32
CA LEU A 136 19.63 -7.08 -3.15
C LEU A 136 18.86 -6.26 -4.20
N PRO A 137 17.76 -6.78 -4.74
CA PRO A 137 16.98 -6.11 -5.78
C PRO A 137 16.02 -5.06 -5.17
N MET A 138 16.55 -4.07 -4.45
CA MET A 138 15.78 -3.06 -3.70
C MET A 138 15.98 -1.64 -4.24
#